data_AF-A0A7W3N0Q9-F1
#
_entry.id   AF-A0A7W3N0Q9-F1
#
_cell.length_a   1.000
_cell.length_b   1.000
_cell.length_c   1.000
_cell.angle_alpha   90.00
_cell.angle_beta   90.00
_cell.angle_gamma   90.00
#
_symmetry.space_group_name_H-M   'P 1'
#
loop_
_entity.id
_entity.type
_entity.pdbx_description
1 polymer ?
#
loop_
_entity_poly.entity_id
_entity_poly.type
_entity_poly.pdbx_seq_one_letter_code
_entity_poly.pdbx_strand_id
1 'polypeptide(L)'
;MRDADRDPAMTCPDGSSGTDAVPRGDAVVAETLRARSGRIAHRWAETALFQAVYRDRREAAVEAAHRLVDALAEVAETGCCADPRAAGFTRARPYLAEIAAARATVGATASQVGLEVAELCEPLAALVRDHADARAAVAELMGTLRLVAMEAGAC
;
A
#
# COMPACT_ATOMS: atom_id res chain seq x y z
N MET A 1 -49.17 -54.10 4.92
CA MET A 1 -50.16 -53.05 5.19
C MET A 1 -49.41 -51.92 5.88
N ARG A 2 -49.17 -50.81 5.15
CA ARG A 2 -48.85 -49.43 5.63
C ARG A 2 -47.61 -49.31 6.55
N ASP A 3 -46.60 -48.48 6.30
CA ASP A 3 -46.53 -47.18 5.64
C ASP A 3 -45.21 -47.01 4.87
N ALA A 4 -45.33 -46.36 3.72
CA ALA A 4 -44.27 -45.73 2.99
C ALA A 4 -44.42 -44.22 3.24
N ASP A 5 -43.35 -43.54 3.67
CA ASP A 5 -43.09 -42.12 3.39
C ASP A 5 -41.68 -41.81 3.94
N ARG A 6 -40.64 -41.77 3.10
CA ARG A 6 -40.21 -40.62 2.30
C ARG A 6 -39.89 -39.40 3.17
N ASP A 7 -38.63 -39.29 3.60
CA ASP A 7 -37.86 -38.05 3.41
C ASP A 7 -36.35 -38.29 3.63
N PRO A 8 -35.53 -38.20 2.57
CA PRO A 8 -34.12 -37.84 2.72
C PRO A 8 -33.86 -36.51 2.00
N ALA A 9 -34.27 -35.40 2.59
CA ALA A 9 -33.88 -34.07 2.13
C ALA A 9 -33.69 -33.11 3.31
N MET A 10 -32.52 -33.19 3.95
CA MET A 10 -31.95 -32.01 4.59
C MET A 10 -30.46 -31.92 4.27
N THR A 11 -30.20 -31.64 2.99
CA THR A 11 -28.97 -31.02 2.55
C THR A 11 -29.01 -29.56 3.02
N CYS A 12 -28.36 -29.27 4.14
CA CYS A 12 -27.89 -27.90 4.40
C CYS A 12 -26.44 -27.85 3.92
N PRO A 13 -26.12 -27.19 2.80
CA PRO A 13 -24.76 -26.75 2.55
C PRO A 13 -24.62 -25.43 3.30
N ASP A 14 -24.27 -25.49 4.58
CA ASP A 14 -23.83 -24.27 5.28
C ASP A 14 -22.49 -24.53 5.96
N GLY A 15 -21.61 -23.56 5.79
CA GLY A 15 -20.19 -23.74 5.92
C GLY A 15 -19.53 -23.88 4.55
N SER A 16 -19.68 -22.86 3.71
CA SER A 16 -18.49 -22.25 3.15
C SER A 16 -17.51 -22.10 4.32
N SER A 17 -16.68 -23.10 4.55
CA SER A 17 -15.45 -22.94 5.32
C SER A 17 -14.73 -21.87 4.55
N GLY A 18 -14.94 -20.63 4.99
CA GLY A 18 -14.31 -19.45 4.46
C GLY A 18 -12.87 -19.85 4.29
N THR A 19 -12.43 -19.82 3.03
CA THR A 19 -11.04 -20.04 2.64
C THR A 19 -10.22 -19.47 3.76
N ASP A 20 -9.54 -20.37 4.49
CA ASP A 20 -8.61 -20.05 5.56
C ASP A 20 -7.98 -18.73 5.15
N ALA A 21 -8.44 -17.66 5.81
CA ALA A 21 -7.95 -16.34 5.51
C ALA A 21 -6.58 -16.37 6.16
N VAL A 22 -5.64 -17.07 5.50
CA VAL A 22 -4.21 -17.00 5.73
C VAL A 22 -4.02 -15.55 6.09
N PRO A 23 -3.59 -15.21 7.31
CA PRO A 23 -3.39 -13.82 7.68
C PRO A 23 -2.40 -13.28 6.65
N ARG A 24 -2.95 -12.65 5.62
CA ARG A 24 -2.23 -12.32 4.40
C ARG A 24 -1.20 -11.31 4.84
N GLY A 25 0.00 -11.37 4.26
CA GLY A 25 1.05 -10.41 4.58
C GLY A 25 0.54 -8.97 4.65
N ASP A 26 -0.47 -8.65 3.84
CA ASP A 26 -1.23 -7.40 3.80
C ASP A 26 -1.77 -6.94 5.16
N ALA A 27 -2.35 -7.83 5.98
CA ALA A 27 -2.88 -7.47 7.29
C ALA A 27 -1.76 -7.05 8.27
N VAL A 28 -0.65 -7.79 8.26
CA VAL A 28 0.55 -7.45 9.04
C VAL A 28 1.15 -6.13 8.56
N VAL A 29 1.16 -5.90 7.24
CA VAL A 29 1.61 -4.64 6.63
C VAL A 29 0.72 -3.48 7.05
N ALA A 30 -0.61 -3.62 6.94
CA ALA A 30 -1.58 -2.62 7.37
C ALA A 30 -1.38 -2.24 8.84
N GLU A 31 -1.34 -3.22 9.74
CA GLU A 31 -1.13 -2.98 11.17
C GLU A 31 0.22 -2.30 11.43
N THR A 32 1.28 -2.75 10.75
CA THR A 32 2.62 -2.14 10.87
C THR A 32 2.63 -0.68 10.41
N LEU A 33 1.99 -0.37 9.28
CA LEU A 33 1.88 0.99 8.74
C LEU A 33 1.12 1.89 9.71
N ARG A 34 0.00 1.42 10.29
CA ARG A 34 -0.78 2.17 11.28
C ARG A 34 0.01 2.38 12.58
N ALA A 35 0.60 1.33 13.13
CA ALA A 35 1.30 1.38 14.42
C ALA A 35 2.61 2.18 14.37
N ARG A 36 3.24 2.28 13.19
CA ARG A 36 4.54 2.95 13.00
C ARG A 36 4.44 4.17 12.08
N SER A 37 3.24 4.68 11.81
CA SER A 37 3.00 5.74 10.82
C SER A 37 3.88 6.97 11.05
N GLY A 38 3.95 7.46 12.30
CA GLY A 38 4.79 8.60 12.67
C GLY A 38 6.28 8.37 12.37
N ARG A 39 6.82 7.21 12.72
CA ARG A 39 8.23 6.88 12.48
C ARG A 39 8.53 6.77 10.98
N ILE A 40 7.62 6.15 10.22
CA ILE A 40 7.76 5.98 8.77
C ILE A 40 7.69 7.34 8.09
N ALA A 41 6.68 8.16 8.43
CA ALA A 41 6.49 9.48 7.86
C ALA A 41 7.70 10.39 8.10
N HIS A 42 8.25 10.42 9.32
CA HIS A 42 9.47 11.16 9.62
C HIS A 42 10.66 10.68 8.78
N ARG A 43 10.84 9.36 8.61
CA ARG A 43 11.95 8.83 7.80
C ARG A 43 11.76 9.14 6.32
N TRP A 44 10.54 9.09 5.81
CA TRP A 44 10.20 9.39 4.43
C TRP A 44 10.32 10.88 4.11
N ALA A 45 9.96 11.77 5.03
CA ALA A 45 10.10 13.21 4.87
C ALA A 45 11.56 13.65 4.61
N GLU A 46 12.54 12.86 5.05
CA GLU A 46 13.97 13.13 4.83
C GLU A 46 14.51 12.54 3.51
N THR A 47 13.68 11.82 2.72
CA THR A 47 14.08 11.25 1.42
C THR A 47 14.05 12.28 0.30
N ALA A 48 14.78 12.01 -0.79
CA ALA A 48 14.85 12.91 -1.95
C ALA A 48 13.46 13.21 -2.55
N LEU A 49 12.55 12.24 -2.52
CA LEU A 49 11.18 12.37 -3.02
C LEU A 49 10.43 13.53 -2.35
N PHE A 50 10.50 13.61 -1.02
CA PHE A 50 9.80 14.63 -0.23
C PHE A 50 10.60 15.94 -0.14
N GLN A 51 11.92 15.85 0.02
CA GLN A 51 12.82 17.01 0.11
C GLN A 51 12.86 17.84 -1.19
N ALA A 52 12.47 17.26 -2.33
CA ALA A 52 12.33 18.00 -3.57
C ALA A 52 11.19 19.04 -3.54
N VAL A 53 10.08 18.74 -2.86
CA VAL A 53 8.87 19.58 -2.81
C VAL A 53 8.81 20.44 -1.54
N TYR A 54 9.30 19.89 -0.43
CA TYR A 54 9.09 20.46 0.90
C TYR A 54 10.39 20.89 1.58
N ARG A 55 11.44 21.20 0.80
CA ARG A 55 12.78 21.56 1.30
C ARG A 55 12.77 22.54 2.48
N ASP A 56 11.91 23.55 2.43
CA ASP A 56 11.79 24.60 3.46
C ASP A 56 10.57 24.41 4.38
N ARG A 57 9.82 23.32 4.24
CA ARG A 57 8.58 23.03 4.98
C ARG A 57 8.59 21.61 5.54
N ARG A 58 9.46 21.38 6.52
CA ARG A 58 9.63 20.06 7.17
C ARG A 58 8.32 19.47 7.70
N GLU A 59 7.51 20.28 8.40
CA GLU A 59 6.21 19.83 8.92
C GLU A 59 5.27 19.41 7.77
N ALA A 60 5.25 20.16 6.67
CA ALA A 60 4.47 19.79 5.49
C ALA A 60 4.98 18.50 4.83
N ALA A 61 6.30 18.25 4.83
CA ALA A 61 6.88 17.00 4.35
C ALA A 61 6.41 15.80 5.17
N VAL A 62 6.41 15.94 6.51
CA VAL A 62 5.95 14.90 7.44
C VAL A 62 4.45 14.63 7.27
N GLU A 63 3.63 15.68 7.18
CA GLU A 63 2.19 15.54 6.96
C GLU A 63 1.88 14.87 5.61
N ALA A 64 2.63 15.23 4.57
CA ALA A 64 2.49 14.59 3.26
C ALA A 64 2.90 13.12 3.31
N ALA A 65 3.97 12.79 4.05
CA ALA A 65 4.41 11.42 4.23
C ALA A 65 3.39 10.61 5.03
N HIS A 66 2.76 11.21 6.04
CA HIS A 66 1.66 10.59 6.78
C HIS A 66 0.49 10.22 5.88
N ARG A 67 0.04 11.14 5.03
CA ARG A 67 -1.06 10.85 4.08
C ARG A 67 -0.73 9.70 3.14
N LEU A 68 0.53 9.62 2.69
CA LEU A 68 0.97 8.51 1.85
C LEU A 68 0.97 7.19 2.64
N VAL A 69 1.46 7.17 3.88
CA VAL A 69 1.43 5.98 4.75
C VAL A 69 -0.01 5.53 5.02
N ASP A 70 -0.92 6.45 5.30
CA ASP A 70 -2.34 6.15 5.54
C ASP A 70 -3.01 5.58 4.29
N ALA A 71 -2.72 6.14 3.11
CA ALA A 71 -3.21 5.61 1.84
C ALA A 71 -2.71 4.18 1.59
N LEU A 72 -1.45 3.89 1.90
CA LEU A 72 -0.87 2.55 1.77
C LEU A 72 -1.45 1.56 2.78
N ALA A 73 -1.72 2.00 4.01
CA ALA A 73 -2.39 1.20 5.02
C ALA A 73 -3.81 0.81 4.56
N GLU A 74 -4.56 1.75 3.98
CA GLU A 74 -5.88 1.51 3.40
C GLU A 74 -5.82 0.45 2.28
N VAL A 75 -4.81 0.50 1.39
CA VAL A 75 -4.64 -0.53 0.36
C VAL A 75 -4.37 -1.90 1.00
N ALA A 76 -3.45 -1.97 1.97
CA ALA A 76 -3.09 -3.21 2.63
C ALA A 76 -4.29 -3.81 3.41
N GLU A 77 -5.16 -2.98 4.00
CA GLU A 77 -6.40 -3.41 4.67
C GLU A 77 -7.38 -4.11 3.72
N THR A 78 -7.36 -3.76 2.42
CA THR A 78 -8.21 -4.40 1.41
C THR A 78 -7.65 -5.73 0.90
N GLY A 79 -6.38 -6.05 1.16
CA GLY A 79 -5.69 -7.20 0.58
C GLY A 79 -5.42 -7.06 -0.92
N CYS A 80 -5.47 -5.85 -1.47
CA CYS A 80 -5.31 -5.56 -2.89
C CYS A 80 -3.99 -4.80 -3.19
N CYS A 81 -2.88 -5.20 -2.56
CA CYS A 81 -1.56 -4.54 -2.71
C CYS A 81 -1.06 -4.45 -4.16
N ALA A 82 -1.47 -5.38 -5.03
CA ALA A 82 -1.13 -5.41 -6.44
C ALA A 82 -2.09 -4.61 -7.35
N ASP A 83 -3.18 -4.04 -6.84
CA ASP A 83 -4.17 -3.31 -7.65
C ASP A 83 -3.88 -1.80 -7.69
N PRO A 84 -3.40 -1.22 -8.81
CA PRO A 84 -3.13 0.22 -8.95
C PRO A 84 -4.39 1.10 -8.94
N ARG A 85 -5.59 0.49 -8.94
CA ARG A 85 -6.88 1.19 -8.84
C ARG A 85 -7.48 1.14 -7.44
N ALA A 86 -6.83 0.50 -6.48
CA ALA A 86 -7.26 0.51 -5.09
C ALA A 86 -7.46 1.96 -4.58
N ALA A 87 -8.44 2.15 -3.69
CA ALA A 87 -8.87 3.49 -3.25
C ALA A 87 -7.72 4.32 -2.67
N GLY A 88 -6.83 3.70 -1.88
CA GLY A 88 -5.65 4.37 -1.34
C GLY A 88 -4.70 4.90 -2.43
N PHE A 89 -4.41 4.12 -3.48
CA PHE A 89 -3.63 4.61 -4.61
C PHE A 89 -4.33 5.72 -5.38
N THR A 90 -5.64 5.61 -5.57
CA THR A 90 -6.44 6.68 -6.20
C THR A 90 -6.32 7.99 -5.43
N ARG A 91 -6.32 7.94 -4.08
CA ARG A 91 -6.09 9.11 -3.23
C ARG A 91 -4.65 9.62 -3.26
N ALA A 92 -3.67 8.73 -3.44
CA ALA A 92 -2.26 9.11 -3.53
C ALA A 92 -1.88 9.72 -4.89
N ARG A 93 -2.60 9.41 -5.98
CA ARG A 93 -2.29 9.88 -7.34
C ARG A 93 -2.11 11.41 -7.47
N PRO A 94 -3.03 12.26 -6.99
CA PRO A 94 -2.86 13.72 -7.09
C PRO A 94 -1.60 14.20 -6.38
N TYR A 95 -1.28 13.60 -5.24
CA TYR A 95 -0.09 13.92 -4.47
C TYR A 95 1.21 13.49 -5.18
N LEU A 96 1.22 12.28 -5.75
CA LEU A 96 2.35 11.78 -6.54
C LEU A 96 2.56 12.60 -7.82
N ALA A 97 1.48 13.11 -8.43
CA ALA A 97 1.56 14.02 -9.58
C ALA A 97 2.21 15.35 -9.21
N GLU A 98 1.88 15.93 -8.04
CA GLU A 98 2.54 17.15 -7.54
C GLU A 98 4.04 16.94 -7.36
N ILE A 99 4.45 15.82 -6.75
CA ILE A 99 5.87 15.48 -6.62
C ILE A 99 6.52 15.31 -7.99
N ALA A 100 5.92 14.54 -8.89
CA ALA A 100 6.47 14.29 -10.22
C ALA A 100 6.66 15.60 -11.01
N ALA A 101 5.70 16.52 -10.94
CA ALA A 101 5.79 17.84 -11.55
C ALA A 101 6.95 18.65 -10.96
N ALA A 102 7.08 18.70 -9.62
CA ALA A 102 8.19 19.39 -8.96
C ALA A 102 9.55 18.77 -9.35
N ARG A 103 9.64 17.45 -9.41
CA ARG A 103 10.85 16.73 -9.85
C ARG A 103 11.18 17.03 -11.33
N ALA A 104 10.18 17.15 -12.20
CA ALA A 104 10.38 17.52 -13.60
C ALA A 104 10.97 18.94 -13.76
N THR A 105 10.59 19.91 -12.91
CA THR A 105 11.17 21.27 -12.94
C THR A 105 12.68 21.31 -12.70
N VAL A 106 13.23 20.29 -12.03
CA VAL A 106 14.67 20.12 -11.78
C VAL A 106 15.30 19.02 -12.65
N GLY A 107 14.61 18.63 -13.73
CA GLY A 107 15.13 17.72 -14.77
C GLY A 107 15.05 16.23 -14.45
N ALA A 108 14.31 15.82 -13.41
CA ALA A 108 14.14 14.39 -13.11
C ALA A 108 13.20 13.72 -14.12
N THR A 109 13.51 12.48 -14.48
CA THR A 109 12.66 11.65 -15.35
C THR A 109 11.66 10.83 -14.52
N ALA A 110 10.61 10.29 -15.16
CA ALA A 110 9.70 9.35 -14.51
C ALA A 110 10.45 8.13 -13.93
N SER A 111 11.50 7.65 -14.59
CA SER A 111 12.36 6.58 -14.07
C SER A 111 13.08 6.99 -12.77
N GLN A 112 13.56 8.24 -12.69
CA GLN A 112 14.19 8.78 -11.49
C GLN A 112 13.20 8.89 -10.32
N VAL A 113 11.97 9.37 -10.58
CA VAL A 113 10.88 9.36 -9.59
C VAL A 113 10.59 7.93 -9.11
N GLY A 114 10.56 6.97 -10.04
CA GLY A 114 10.38 5.56 -9.68
C GLY A 114 11.49 4.98 -8.80
N LEU A 115 12.74 5.43 -8.95
CA LEU A 115 13.85 5.04 -8.08
C LEU A 115 13.71 5.66 -6.68
N GLU A 116 13.33 6.94 -6.60
CA GLU A 116 13.10 7.64 -5.33
C GLU A 116 11.93 7.01 -4.54
N VAL A 117 10.88 6.56 -5.22
CA VAL A 117 9.80 5.78 -4.59
C VAL A 117 10.31 4.42 -4.10
N ALA A 118 11.25 3.79 -4.81
CA ALA A 118 11.81 2.51 -4.38
C ALA A 118 12.65 2.64 -3.09
N GLU A 119 13.24 3.80 -2.81
CA GLU A 119 13.94 4.07 -1.54
C GLU A 119 13.01 3.98 -0.33
N LEU A 120 11.71 4.24 -0.51
CA LEU A 120 10.71 4.11 0.55
C LEU A 120 10.45 2.65 0.96
N CYS A 121 10.87 1.67 0.15
CA CYS A 121 10.64 0.25 0.40
C CYS A 121 11.51 -0.30 1.55
N GLU A 122 12.79 0.09 1.60
CA GLU A 122 13.74 -0.37 2.63
C GLU A 122 13.25 -0.15 4.07
N PRO A 123 12.75 1.04 4.47
CA PRO A 123 12.22 1.22 5.82
C PRO A 123 11.01 0.34 6.14
N LEU A 124 10.16 0.04 5.17
CA LEU A 124 9.00 -0.83 5.38
C LEU A 124 9.41 -2.30 5.47
N ALA A 125 10.26 -2.76 4.56
CA ALA A 125 10.77 -4.12 4.54
C ALA A 125 11.52 -4.47 5.84
N ALA A 126 12.22 -3.50 6.43
CA ALA A 126 12.90 -3.67 7.72
C ALA A 126 11.91 -3.90 8.89
N LEU A 127 10.71 -3.31 8.85
CA LEU A 127 9.71 -3.44 9.91
C LEU A 127 9.01 -4.80 9.91
N VAL A 128 8.88 -5.42 8.73
CA VAL A 128 8.21 -6.72 8.55
C VAL A 128 9.20 -7.86 8.29
N ARG A 129 10.49 -7.65 8.58
CA ARG A 129 11.59 -8.56 8.19
C ARG A 129 11.40 -10.02 8.64
N ASP A 130 10.75 -10.21 9.78
CA ASP A 130 10.53 -11.52 10.40
C ASP A 130 9.27 -12.24 9.85
N HIS A 131 8.51 -11.60 8.95
CA HIS A 131 7.27 -12.13 8.37
C HIS A 131 7.41 -12.27 6.84
N ALA A 132 7.60 -13.49 6.34
CA ALA A 132 7.84 -13.74 4.91
C ALA A 132 6.70 -13.24 4.01
N ASP A 133 5.46 -13.53 4.37
CA ASP A 133 4.28 -13.11 3.60
C ASP A 133 4.13 -11.58 3.61
N ALA A 134 4.39 -10.93 4.74
CA ALA A 134 4.36 -9.48 4.85
C ALA A 134 5.46 -8.81 4.00
N ARG A 135 6.64 -9.43 3.87
CA ARG A 135 7.68 -8.94 2.95
C ARG A 135 7.22 -9.02 1.49
N ALA A 136 6.52 -10.09 1.11
CA ALA A 136 5.95 -10.21 -0.24
C ALA A 136 4.90 -9.11 -0.48
N ALA A 137 3.99 -8.90 0.48
CA ALA A 137 2.99 -7.83 0.44
C ALA A 137 3.63 -6.43 0.34
N VAL A 138 4.69 -6.14 1.11
CA VAL A 138 5.45 -4.87 0.98
C VAL A 138 6.03 -4.72 -0.43
N ALA A 139 6.61 -5.79 -0.99
CA ALA A 139 7.20 -5.73 -2.32
C ALA A 139 6.13 -5.45 -3.40
N GLU A 140 4.96 -6.08 -3.29
CA GLU A 140 3.82 -5.82 -4.18
C GLU A 140 3.30 -4.39 -4.03
N LEU A 141 3.02 -3.96 -2.79
CA LEU A 141 2.50 -2.63 -2.48
C LEU A 141 3.43 -1.53 -2.99
N MET A 142 4.74 -1.67 -2.75
CA MET A 142 5.74 -0.70 -3.20
C MET A 142 5.97 -0.76 -4.72
N GLY A 143 5.87 -1.95 -5.32
CA GLY A 143 5.89 -2.11 -6.78
C GLY A 143 4.73 -1.38 -7.45
N THR A 144 3.53 -1.52 -6.91
CA THR A 144 2.33 -0.82 -7.38
C THR A 144 2.44 0.68 -7.15
N LEU A 145 2.91 1.13 -5.98
CA LEU A 145 3.13 2.55 -5.70
C LEU A 145 4.08 3.19 -6.72
N ARG A 146 5.18 2.50 -7.05
CA ARG A 146 6.14 2.94 -8.06
C ARG A 146 5.49 3.08 -9.43
N LEU A 147 4.70 2.10 -9.86
CA LEU A 147 3.94 2.17 -11.12
C LEU A 147 3.01 3.40 -11.11
N VAL A 148 2.22 3.57 -10.05
CA VAL A 148 1.28 4.70 -9.90
C VAL A 148 2.00 6.04 -9.94
N ALA A 149 3.16 6.16 -9.30
CA ALA A 149 3.96 7.39 -9.31
C ALA A 149 4.53 7.71 -10.70
N MET A 150 4.98 6.70 -11.44
CA MET A 150 5.48 6.87 -12.81
C MET A 150 4.35 7.24 -13.78
N GLU A 151 3.17 6.66 -13.63
CA GLU A 151 1.97 7.02 -14.41
C GLU A 151 1.50 8.45 -14.10
N ALA A 152 1.54 8.86 -12.83
CA ALA A 152 1.11 10.18 -12.39
C ALA A 152 1.94 11.32 -13.00
N GLY A 153 3.21 11.07 -13.32
CA GLY A 153 4.11 12.03 -13.97
C GLY A 153 4.05 12.04 -15.51
N ALA A 154 3.25 11.17 -16.12
CA ALA A 154 3.10 11.09 -17.58
C ALA A 154 1.93 11.92 -18.13
N CYS A 155 1.12 12.52 -17.25
CA CYS A 155 -0.02 13.38 -17.58
C CYS A 155 0.38 14.86 -17.59
#